data_AF-A0A955BTC3-F1
#
_entry.id   AF-A0A955BTC3-F1
#
_cell.length_a   1.000
_cell.length_b   1.000
_cell.length_c   1.000
_cell.angle_alpha   90.00
_cell.angle_beta   90.00
_cell.angle_gamma   90.00
#
_symmetry.space_group_name_H-M   'P 1'
#
loop_
_entity.id
_entity.type
_entity.pdbx_description
1 polymer ?
#
loop_
_entity_poly.entity_id
_entity_poly.type
_entity_poly.pdbx_seq_one_letter_code
_entity_poly.pdbx_strand_id
1 'polypeptide(L)'
;MIGIVWAIRPRMPAQIPAERRRHKYSFDDRAIGAVRVGQNHLFCQSMRFPLDLLIPLRRRNMQRITAVQIEEMRKCGYDRSTIAEAEAWFEQGKAADAIVEQIEAAFADVRLEEGIGLRQSHGIDNYAGADQLRRLRDSDEKDDWRRIDAQLLASSEAAPSFLDGKGLRFHAPAFMVAELRGQTETDFVGRLIYGLYNVRDFVESLTPPQRAAIIACIQFYGNLDQYGYEPNDIEAAIAGFNA
;
A
#
# COMPACT_ATOMS: atom_id res chain seq x y z
N MET A 1 -44.63 8.36 42.57
CA MET A 1 -43.84 9.50 43.09
C MET A 1 -42.48 8.96 43.51
N ILE A 2 -41.41 9.42 42.82
CA ILE A 2 -40.00 9.56 43.26
C ILE A 2 -39.35 8.29 43.87
N GLY A 3 -38.35 7.60 43.29
CA GLY A 3 -37.22 8.03 42.49
C GLY A 3 -35.93 7.96 43.34
N ILE A 4 -35.00 7.06 43.02
CA ILE A 4 -33.53 7.23 43.12
C ILE A 4 -32.86 6.09 42.34
N VAL A 5 -31.96 6.51 41.45
CA VAL A 5 -31.16 5.75 40.50
C VAL A 5 -29.81 5.42 41.15
N TRP A 6 -29.34 4.18 41.05
CA TRP A 6 -27.92 3.85 41.24
C TRP A 6 -27.28 3.59 39.88
N ALA A 7 -26.35 4.47 39.52
CA ALA A 7 -25.57 4.42 38.29
C ALA A 7 -24.49 3.33 38.38
N ILE A 8 -24.53 2.37 37.46
CA ILE A 8 -23.42 1.45 37.20
C ILE A 8 -22.48 2.18 36.21
N ARG A 9 -21.32 2.63 36.69
CA ARG A 9 -20.24 3.12 35.85
C ARG A 9 -19.58 1.94 35.12
N PRO A 10 -19.39 1.98 33.80
CA PRO A 10 -18.54 1.02 33.13
C PRO A 10 -17.07 1.23 33.55
N ARG A 11 -16.43 0.12 33.89
CA ARG A 11 -15.03 0.00 34.29
C ARG A 11 -14.15 0.34 33.08
N MET A 12 -13.41 1.45 33.14
CA MET A 12 -12.40 1.79 32.14
C MET A 12 -11.37 0.67 32.03
N PRO A 13 -10.94 0.27 30.82
CA PRO A 13 -9.77 -0.57 30.67
C PRO A 13 -8.52 0.19 31.12
N ALA A 14 -7.63 -0.54 31.80
CA ALA A 14 -6.42 -0.03 32.42
C ALA A 14 -5.55 0.77 31.44
N GLN A 15 -5.01 1.88 31.94
CA GLN A 15 -4.03 2.71 31.25
C GLN A 15 -2.83 1.84 30.83
N ILE A 16 -2.53 1.86 29.53
CA ILE A 16 -1.32 1.26 28.97
C ILE A 16 -0.11 2.04 29.51
N PRO A 17 0.92 1.36 30.06
CA PRO A 17 2.11 2.03 30.59
C PRO A 17 2.82 2.87 29.53
N ALA A 18 3.17 4.10 29.90
CA ALA A 18 3.77 5.14 29.05
C ALA A 18 5.25 4.90 28.66
N GLU A 19 5.70 3.65 28.55
CA GLU A 19 7.11 3.31 28.27
C GLU A 19 7.38 2.72 26.87
N ARG A 20 6.41 2.70 25.96
CA ARG A 20 6.66 2.42 24.52
C ARG A 20 6.50 3.65 23.62
N ARG A 21 6.95 4.81 24.10
CA ARG A 21 7.16 6.01 23.25
C ARG A 21 8.61 6.45 23.37
N ARG A 22 9.47 5.83 22.58
CA ARG A 22 10.72 6.37 21.99
C ARG A 22 11.54 5.20 21.44
N HIS A 23 11.29 4.84 20.19
CA HIS A 23 12.39 4.50 19.28
C HIS A 23 12.36 5.55 18.18
N LYS A 24 12.94 6.71 18.51
CA LYS A 24 13.46 7.61 17.49
C LYS A 24 14.58 6.82 16.82
N TYR A 25 14.42 6.46 15.55
CA TYR A 25 15.55 6.11 14.71
C TYR A 25 16.42 7.37 14.59
N SER A 26 17.39 7.48 15.49
CA SER A 26 18.57 8.32 15.35
C SER A 26 19.66 7.38 14.88
N PHE A 27 20.00 7.40 13.59
CA PHE A 27 21.21 6.74 13.13
C PHE A 27 22.30 7.78 12.93
N ASP A 28 23.43 7.50 13.54
CA ASP A 28 24.62 8.33 13.67
C ASP A 28 25.42 8.29 12.36
N ASP A 29 25.61 9.45 11.73
CA ASP A 29 26.19 9.63 10.38
C ASP A 29 27.74 9.51 10.38
N ARG A 30 28.32 8.68 11.24
CA ARG A 30 29.77 8.59 11.45
C ARG A 30 30.32 7.18 11.42
N ALA A 31 30.19 6.51 10.28
CA ALA A 31 31.08 5.41 9.92
C ALA A 31 31.01 5.09 8.42
N ILE A 32 31.50 5.99 7.56
CA ILE A 32 31.93 5.60 6.20
C ILE A 32 33.41 5.93 6.09
N GLY A 33 34.22 4.90 6.29
CA GLY A 33 35.64 4.94 5.97
C GLY A 33 35.81 5.20 4.47
N ALA A 34 36.61 6.20 4.14
CA ALA A 34 36.97 6.54 2.78
C ALA A 34 37.67 5.36 2.08
N VAL A 35 36.96 4.67 1.19
CA VAL A 35 37.59 3.80 0.21
C VAL A 35 38.04 4.68 -0.95
N ARG A 36 39.36 4.86 -1.07
CA ARG A 36 40.00 5.50 -2.22
C ARG A 36 39.73 4.64 -3.47
N VAL A 37 38.78 5.06 -4.30
CA VAL A 37 38.65 4.54 -5.66
C VAL A 37 39.68 5.26 -6.53
N GLY A 38 40.61 4.48 -7.07
CA GLY A 38 41.63 4.96 -8.00
C GLY A 38 41.00 5.64 -9.21
N GLN A 39 41.58 6.77 -9.58
CA GLN A 39 41.25 7.50 -10.80
C GLN A 39 41.43 6.57 -12.01
N ASN A 40 40.33 6.21 -12.67
CA ASN A 40 40.23 5.97 -14.11
C ASN A 40 38.81 5.48 -14.44
N HIS A 41 37.89 6.39 -14.78
CA HIS A 41 36.88 6.25 -15.83
C HIS A 41 35.96 7.47 -15.83
N LEU A 42 36.40 8.51 -16.54
CA LEU A 42 35.53 9.51 -17.13
C LEU A 42 34.78 8.81 -18.27
N PHE A 43 33.50 8.47 -18.08
CA PHE A 43 32.40 8.56 -19.07
C PHE A 43 31.17 7.72 -18.64
N CYS A 44 30.28 8.32 -17.85
CA CYS A 44 28.84 8.01 -17.88
C CYS A 44 28.08 9.20 -17.24
N GLN A 45 28.04 10.33 -17.95
CA GLN A 45 27.48 11.59 -17.43
C GLN A 45 25.95 11.74 -17.59
N SER A 46 25.21 10.70 -17.96
CA SER A 46 23.76 10.79 -18.19
C SER A 46 22.85 10.33 -17.04
N MET A 47 23.39 9.78 -15.94
CA MET A 47 22.60 9.50 -14.72
C MET A 47 23.23 10.19 -13.52
N ARG A 48 22.69 11.37 -13.15
CA ARG A 48 23.16 12.23 -12.05
C ARG A 48 22.89 11.69 -10.63
N PHE A 49 22.71 10.38 -10.45
CA PHE A 49 22.54 9.78 -9.13
C PHE A 49 23.25 8.42 -9.05
N PRO A 50 24.12 8.18 -8.05
CA PRO A 50 24.75 6.87 -7.87
C PRO A 50 23.68 5.81 -7.59
N LEU A 51 23.57 4.78 -8.44
CA LEU A 51 22.61 3.68 -8.27
C LEU A 51 22.81 2.91 -6.95
N ASP A 52 24.01 3.02 -6.39
CA ASP A 52 24.48 2.45 -5.12
C ASP A 52 23.71 3.04 -3.91
N LEU A 53 23.18 4.25 -4.04
CA LEU A 53 22.23 4.87 -3.09
C LEU A 53 20.77 4.65 -3.49
N LEU A 54 20.51 4.31 -4.76
CA LEU A 54 19.16 4.08 -5.26
C LEU A 54 18.60 2.77 -4.75
N ILE A 55 19.30 1.63 -4.85
CA ILE A 55 18.73 0.30 -4.53
C ILE A 55 18.03 0.24 -3.14
N PRO A 56 18.60 0.76 -2.03
CA PRO A 56 17.92 0.78 -0.73
C PRO A 56 16.74 1.76 -0.64
N LEU A 57 16.81 2.90 -1.34
CA LEU A 57 15.71 3.89 -1.42
C LEU A 57 14.59 3.41 -2.36
N ARG A 58 14.96 2.61 -3.35
CA ARG A 58 14.11 2.04 -4.38
C ARG A 58 13.35 0.80 -3.91
N ARG A 59 13.91 0.02 -2.99
CA ARG A 59 13.19 -1.02 -2.22
C ARG A 59 11.98 -0.44 -1.47
N ARG A 60 12.08 0.81 -0.99
CA ARG A 60 10.98 1.51 -0.30
C ARG A 60 9.86 1.98 -1.22
N ASN A 61 10.17 2.42 -2.45
CA ASN A 61 9.19 3.07 -3.34
C ASN A 61 8.84 2.25 -4.59
N MET A 62 9.34 1.01 -4.69
CA MET A 62 9.07 0.06 -5.77
C MET A 62 9.17 0.61 -7.21
N GLN A 63 10.06 1.57 -7.46
CA GLN A 63 10.32 2.08 -8.81
C GLN A 63 10.85 0.98 -9.74
N ARG A 64 10.03 0.53 -10.70
CA ARG A 64 10.39 -0.53 -11.66
C ARG A 64 11.75 -0.29 -12.32
N ILE A 65 12.60 -1.33 -12.30
CA ILE A 65 13.80 -1.42 -13.14
C ILE A 65 13.44 -2.08 -14.47
N THR A 66 14.12 -1.71 -15.55
CA THR A 66 13.88 -2.25 -16.91
C THR A 66 15.05 -3.11 -17.37
N ALA A 67 14.80 -4.03 -18.30
CA ALA A 67 15.85 -4.84 -18.92
C ALA A 67 16.96 -3.98 -19.58
N VAL A 68 16.59 -2.82 -20.15
CA VAL A 68 17.54 -1.86 -20.73
C VAL A 68 18.47 -1.30 -19.65
N GLN A 69 17.92 -0.89 -18.50
CA GLN A 69 18.73 -0.41 -17.37
C GLN A 69 19.65 -1.49 -16.82
N ILE A 70 19.20 -2.75 -16.73
CA ILE A 70 20.06 -3.86 -16.30
C ILE A 70 21.23 -4.04 -17.29
N GLU A 71 20.96 -3.96 -18.59
CA GLU A 71 22.02 -4.06 -19.61
C GLU A 71 22.99 -2.87 -19.57
N GLU A 72 22.50 -1.66 -19.30
CA GLU A 72 23.34 -0.49 -19.03
C GLU A 72 24.21 -0.70 -17.78
N MET A 73 23.67 -1.28 -16.71
CA MET A 73 24.45 -1.64 -15.51
C MET A 73 25.59 -2.62 -15.86
N ARG A 74 25.33 -3.64 -16.69
CA ARG A 74 26.40 -4.54 -17.15
C ARG A 74 27.49 -3.79 -17.90
N LYS A 75 27.12 -2.89 -18.82
CA LYS A 75 28.07 -2.10 -19.62
C LYS A 75 28.89 -1.12 -18.79
N CYS A 76 28.30 -0.57 -17.73
CA CYS A 76 28.98 0.34 -16.81
C CYS A 76 29.88 -0.39 -15.80
N GLY A 77 29.97 -1.72 -15.84
CA GLY A 77 30.87 -2.50 -14.99
C GLY A 77 30.39 -2.65 -13.55
N TYR A 78 29.07 -2.57 -13.31
CA TYR A 78 28.50 -2.92 -12.01
C TYR A 78 28.87 -4.36 -11.64
N ASP A 79 29.04 -4.61 -10.33
CA ASP A 79 29.40 -5.94 -9.87
C ASP A 79 28.25 -6.95 -10.04
N ARG A 80 28.61 -8.24 -10.04
CA ARG A 80 27.65 -9.33 -10.26
C ARG A 80 26.52 -9.37 -9.23
N SER A 81 26.79 -9.02 -7.97
CA SER A 81 25.76 -9.05 -6.92
C SER A 81 24.73 -7.95 -7.13
N THR A 82 25.18 -6.73 -7.47
CA THR A 82 24.29 -5.62 -7.81
C THR A 82 23.43 -5.91 -9.04
N ILE A 83 23.99 -6.54 -10.08
CA ILE A 83 23.22 -6.96 -11.26
C ILE A 83 22.19 -8.04 -10.90
N ALA A 84 22.56 -9.01 -10.06
CA ALA A 84 21.64 -10.08 -9.63
C ALA A 84 20.46 -9.52 -8.80
N GLU A 85 20.71 -8.54 -7.92
CA GLU A 85 19.63 -7.85 -7.19
C GLU A 85 18.68 -7.10 -8.14
N ALA A 86 19.23 -6.42 -9.15
CA ALA A 86 18.45 -5.73 -10.17
C ALA A 86 17.60 -6.70 -11.01
N GLU A 87 18.14 -7.87 -11.37
CA GLU A 87 17.40 -8.92 -12.07
C GLU A 87 16.26 -9.49 -11.20
N ALA A 88 16.54 -9.81 -9.92
CA ALA A 88 15.51 -10.29 -8.99
C ALA A 88 14.36 -9.28 -8.87
N TRP A 89 14.69 -7.99 -8.82
CA TRP A 89 13.69 -6.94 -8.77
C TRP A 89 12.91 -6.78 -10.09
N PHE A 90 13.57 -6.95 -11.24
CA PHE A 90 12.87 -6.99 -12.52
C PHE A 90 11.86 -8.14 -12.59
N GLU A 91 12.23 -9.32 -12.09
CA GLU A 91 11.32 -10.48 -12.01
C GLU A 91 10.13 -10.21 -11.07
N GLN A 92 10.36 -9.62 -9.91
CA GLN A 92 9.29 -9.16 -9.01
C GLN A 92 8.37 -8.14 -9.71
N GLY A 93 8.95 -7.26 -10.55
CA GLY A 93 8.21 -6.33 -11.38
C GLY A 93 7.19 -7.02 -12.27
N LYS A 94 7.62 -8.05 -13.01
CA LYS A 94 6.74 -8.86 -13.86
C LYS A 94 5.66 -9.60 -13.08
N ALA A 95 6.01 -10.14 -11.90
CA ALA A 95 5.02 -10.81 -11.04
C ALA A 95 3.92 -9.84 -10.60
N ALA A 96 4.29 -8.61 -10.21
CA ALA A 96 3.33 -7.58 -9.87
C ALA A 96 2.50 -7.12 -11.09
N ASP A 97 3.07 -7.06 -12.29
CA ASP A 97 2.31 -6.73 -13.52
C ASP A 97 1.23 -7.80 -13.81
N ALA A 98 1.53 -9.09 -13.62
CA ALA A 98 0.55 -10.17 -13.77
C ALA A 98 -0.60 -10.07 -12.77
N ILE A 99 -0.32 -9.64 -11.53
CA ILE A 99 -1.35 -9.39 -10.51
C ILE A 99 -2.21 -8.18 -10.89
N VAL A 100 -1.60 -7.12 -11.44
CA VAL A 100 -2.35 -5.95 -11.94
C VAL A 100 -3.34 -6.37 -13.03
N GLU A 101 -2.93 -7.20 -13.99
CA GLU A 101 -3.83 -7.74 -15.02
C GLU A 101 -4.99 -8.54 -14.42
N GLN A 102 -4.71 -9.35 -13.39
CA GLN A 102 -5.73 -10.11 -12.67
C GLN A 102 -6.74 -9.19 -11.94
N ILE A 103 -6.26 -8.11 -11.30
CA ILE A 103 -7.11 -7.11 -10.66
C ILE A 103 -7.97 -6.39 -11.71
N GLU A 104 -7.35 -5.93 -12.79
CA GLU A 104 -8.05 -5.21 -13.87
C GLU A 104 -9.17 -6.07 -14.46
N ALA A 105 -8.94 -7.37 -14.66
CA ALA A 105 -9.97 -8.30 -15.13
C ALA A 105 -11.06 -8.56 -14.08
N ALA A 106 -10.70 -8.82 -12.82
CA ALA A 106 -11.66 -9.17 -11.77
C ALA A 106 -12.57 -8.00 -11.35
N PHE A 107 -12.11 -6.76 -11.53
CA PHE A 107 -12.82 -5.55 -11.12
C PHE A 107 -13.29 -4.69 -12.32
N ALA A 108 -13.22 -5.19 -13.55
CA ALA A 108 -13.50 -4.42 -14.78
C ALA A 108 -14.85 -3.68 -14.79
N ASP A 109 -15.90 -4.32 -14.27
CA ASP A 109 -17.28 -3.82 -14.29
C ASP A 109 -17.78 -3.31 -12.94
N VAL A 110 -16.88 -3.13 -11.96
CA VAL A 110 -17.27 -2.66 -10.63
C VAL A 110 -17.55 -1.17 -10.65
N ARG A 111 -18.74 -0.81 -10.19
CA ARG A 111 -19.19 0.58 -9.96
C ARG A 111 -19.35 0.84 -8.48
N LEU A 112 -19.27 2.11 -8.08
CA LEU A 112 -19.41 2.52 -6.69
C LEU A 112 -20.82 2.29 -6.15
N GLU A 113 -21.84 2.36 -7.01
CA GLU A 113 -23.25 2.29 -6.62
C GLU A 113 -23.57 3.31 -5.50
N GLU A 114 -24.25 2.87 -4.44
CA GLU A 114 -24.53 3.64 -3.22
C GLU A 114 -23.39 3.59 -2.19
N GLY A 115 -22.23 3.03 -2.55
CA GLY A 115 -21.06 2.99 -1.68
C GLY A 115 -20.50 4.37 -1.38
N ILE A 116 -19.79 4.48 -0.25
CA ILE A 116 -19.11 5.71 0.15
C ILE A 116 -17.96 5.96 -0.82
N GLY A 117 -17.92 7.16 -1.42
CA GLY A 117 -16.84 7.54 -2.34
C GLY A 117 -15.58 8.05 -1.62
N LEU A 118 -14.47 8.11 -2.34
CA LEU A 118 -13.16 8.49 -1.81
C LEU A 118 -13.11 9.93 -1.25
N ARG A 119 -13.73 10.89 -1.93
CA ARG A 119 -13.81 12.28 -1.47
C ARG A 119 -14.82 12.40 -0.34
N GLN A 120 -15.94 11.68 -0.42
CA GLN A 120 -16.93 11.62 0.65
C GLN A 120 -16.31 11.08 1.95
N SER A 121 -15.56 9.98 1.91
CA SER A 121 -14.90 9.40 3.08
C SER A 121 -13.85 10.33 3.68
N HIS A 122 -13.07 11.04 2.86
CA HIS A 122 -12.18 12.10 3.34
C HIS A 122 -12.96 13.24 4.03
N GLY A 123 -14.15 13.58 3.53
CA GLY A 123 -15.06 14.51 4.21
C GLY A 123 -15.55 14.00 5.56
N ILE A 124 -15.87 12.71 5.67
CA ILE A 124 -16.30 12.07 6.92
C ILE A 124 -15.18 12.16 7.97
N ASP A 125 -13.95 11.82 7.57
CA ASP A 125 -12.75 11.91 8.43
C ASP A 125 -12.54 13.35 8.95
N ASN A 126 -12.77 14.35 8.10
CA ASN A 126 -12.68 15.77 8.45
C ASN A 126 -13.95 16.35 9.11
N TYR A 127 -14.89 15.51 9.55
CA TYR A 127 -16.15 15.92 10.21
C TYR A 127 -16.98 16.92 9.38
N ALA A 128 -16.96 16.78 8.05
CA ALA A 128 -17.72 17.65 7.15
C ALA A 128 -19.23 17.57 7.41
N GLY A 129 -19.91 18.71 7.28
CA GLY A 129 -21.37 18.78 7.40
C GLY A 129 -22.11 18.11 6.23
N ALA A 130 -23.40 17.81 6.41
CA ALA A 130 -24.20 17.07 5.44
C ALA A 130 -24.18 17.66 4.02
N ASP A 131 -24.25 18.98 3.88
CA ASP A 131 -24.22 19.63 2.56
C ASP A 131 -22.86 19.54 1.87
N GLN A 132 -21.77 19.54 2.65
CA GLN A 132 -20.43 19.33 2.12
C GLN A 132 -20.22 17.87 1.72
N LEU A 133 -20.68 16.91 2.52
CA LEU A 133 -20.63 15.49 2.17
C LEU A 133 -21.41 15.19 0.89
N ARG A 134 -22.58 15.82 0.70
CA ARG A 134 -23.36 15.69 -0.54
C ARG A 134 -22.58 16.18 -1.75
N ARG A 135 -21.96 17.37 -1.66
CA ARG A 135 -21.10 17.91 -2.73
C ARG A 135 -19.89 17.02 -3.03
N LEU A 136 -19.25 16.50 -1.99
CA LEU A 136 -18.10 15.59 -2.14
C LEU A 136 -18.53 14.30 -2.85
N ARG A 137 -19.64 13.69 -2.42
CA ARG A 137 -20.26 12.53 -3.05
C ARG A 137 -20.62 12.79 -4.51
N ASP A 138 -21.18 13.95 -4.83
CA ASP A 138 -21.51 14.32 -6.21
C ASP A 138 -20.26 14.37 -7.10
N SER A 139 -19.12 14.82 -6.54
CA SER A 139 -17.83 14.92 -7.22
C SER A 139 -17.01 13.63 -7.29
N ASP A 140 -17.40 12.58 -6.58
CA ASP A 140 -16.70 11.29 -6.61
C ASP A 140 -16.83 10.62 -7.98
N GLU A 141 -15.76 9.93 -8.41
CA GLU A 141 -15.81 8.96 -9.51
C GLU A 141 -16.63 7.75 -9.06
N LYS A 142 -17.52 7.25 -9.93
CA LYS A 142 -18.52 6.23 -9.58
C LYS A 142 -18.59 5.08 -10.57
N ASP A 143 -18.07 5.28 -11.77
CA ASP A 143 -18.27 4.37 -12.90
C ASP A 143 -17.02 3.56 -13.22
N ASP A 144 -15.83 4.14 -13.04
CA ASP A 144 -14.57 3.47 -13.38
C ASP A 144 -13.45 3.82 -12.40
N TRP A 145 -13.12 2.86 -11.53
CA TRP A 145 -12.07 3.02 -10.53
C TRP A 145 -10.68 3.27 -11.14
N ARG A 146 -10.44 2.90 -12.41
CA ARG A 146 -9.15 3.14 -13.10
C ARG A 146 -8.91 4.62 -13.39
N ARG A 147 -9.96 5.44 -13.33
CA ARG A 147 -9.87 6.90 -13.52
C ARG A 147 -9.42 7.65 -12.26
N ILE A 148 -9.33 6.95 -11.13
CA ILE A 148 -8.84 7.51 -9.87
C ILE A 148 -7.32 7.65 -9.96
N ASP A 149 -6.83 8.87 -9.88
CA ASP A 149 -5.40 9.13 -9.99
C ASP A 149 -4.65 8.77 -8.69
N ALA A 150 -3.37 8.41 -8.83
CA ALA A 150 -2.54 8.00 -7.69
C ALA A 150 -2.28 9.11 -6.67
N GLN A 151 -2.31 10.39 -7.10
CA GLN A 151 -2.13 11.52 -6.20
C GLN A 151 -3.34 11.69 -5.27
N LEU A 152 -4.55 11.46 -5.79
CA LEU A 152 -5.78 11.45 -5.03
C LEU A 152 -5.78 10.31 -4.02
N LEU A 153 -5.35 9.11 -4.42
CA LEU A 153 -5.18 7.97 -3.52
C LEU A 153 -4.19 8.29 -2.38
N ALA A 154 -3.03 8.85 -2.70
CA ALA A 154 -2.02 9.24 -1.71
C ALA A 154 -2.54 10.32 -0.74
N SER A 155 -3.26 11.32 -1.24
CA SER A 155 -3.89 12.35 -0.40
C SER A 155 -5.08 11.85 0.42
N SER A 156 -5.57 10.65 0.11
CA SER A 156 -6.71 10.00 0.75
C SER A 156 -6.29 8.72 1.49
N GLU A 157 -5.06 8.64 2.00
CA GLU A 157 -4.53 7.41 2.60
C GLU A 157 -5.36 6.87 3.79
N ALA A 158 -6.06 7.75 4.51
CA ALA A 158 -6.92 7.38 5.64
C ALA A 158 -8.35 7.01 5.21
N ALA A 159 -8.73 7.37 3.98
CA ALA A 159 -10.08 7.20 3.45
C ALA A 159 -10.61 5.76 3.54
N PRO A 160 -9.82 4.69 3.30
CA PRO A 160 -10.33 3.32 3.38
C PRO A 160 -10.97 2.94 4.73
N SER A 161 -10.56 3.57 5.83
CA SER A 161 -11.15 3.35 7.16
C SER A 161 -12.58 3.88 7.30
N PHE A 162 -13.04 4.72 6.36
CA PHE A 162 -14.36 5.34 6.35
C PHE A 162 -15.21 4.91 5.15
N LEU A 163 -14.71 3.96 4.35
CA LEU A 163 -15.48 3.32 3.29
C LEU A 163 -16.39 2.23 3.86
N ASP A 164 -17.54 2.04 3.25
CA ASP A 164 -18.38 0.86 3.48
C ASP A 164 -17.93 -0.31 2.58
N GLY A 165 -18.60 -1.47 2.68
CA GLY A 165 -18.22 -2.65 1.90
C GLY A 165 -18.24 -2.40 0.38
N LYS A 166 -19.21 -1.64 -0.12
CA LYS A 166 -19.30 -1.26 -1.54
C LYS A 166 -18.21 -0.26 -1.95
N GLY A 167 -17.95 0.75 -1.11
CA GLY A 167 -16.86 1.70 -1.30
C GLY A 167 -15.50 1.02 -1.34
N LEU A 168 -15.25 0.06 -0.43
CA LEU A 168 -14.04 -0.76 -0.45
C LEU A 168 -13.96 -1.61 -1.72
N ARG A 169 -15.05 -2.27 -2.14
CA ARG A 169 -15.07 -3.06 -3.38
C ARG A 169 -14.73 -2.23 -4.61
N PHE A 170 -15.20 -0.99 -4.70
CA PHE A 170 -14.90 -0.10 -5.82
C PHE A 170 -13.49 0.50 -5.75
N HIS A 171 -13.00 0.90 -4.56
CA HIS A 171 -11.73 1.63 -4.43
C HIS A 171 -10.51 0.74 -4.17
N ALA A 172 -10.66 -0.44 -3.57
CA ALA A 172 -9.56 -1.39 -3.32
C ALA A 172 -8.70 -1.70 -4.56
N PRO A 173 -9.25 -1.98 -5.76
CA PRO A 173 -8.41 -2.24 -6.94
C PRO A 173 -7.51 -1.06 -7.29
N ALA A 174 -7.97 0.19 -7.11
CA ALA A 174 -7.17 1.38 -7.39
C ALA A 174 -5.97 1.49 -6.44
N PHE A 175 -6.17 1.27 -5.13
CA PHE A 175 -5.09 1.26 -4.14
C PHE A 175 -4.08 0.14 -4.42
N MET A 176 -4.55 -1.11 -4.62
CA MET A 176 -3.67 -2.24 -4.87
C MET A 176 -2.84 -2.05 -6.15
N VAL A 177 -3.44 -1.57 -7.24
CA VAL A 177 -2.72 -1.32 -8.50
C VAL A 177 -1.72 -0.19 -8.35
N ALA A 178 -2.08 0.89 -7.66
CA ALA A 178 -1.15 2.00 -7.40
C ALA A 178 0.05 1.53 -6.56
N GLU A 179 -0.18 0.71 -5.53
CA GLU A 179 0.90 0.13 -4.72
C GLU A 179 1.78 -0.81 -5.55
N LEU A 180 1.20 -1.75 -6.30
CA LEU A 180 1.93 -2.69 -7.16
C LEU A 180 2.77 -2.00 -8.24
N ARG A 181 2.34 -0.82 -8.70
CA ARG A 181 3.07 0.02 -9.67
C ARG A 181 4.06 0.99 -9.01
N GLY A 182 4.15 1.04 -7.68
CA GLY A 182 5.00 1.98 -6.95
C GLY A 182 4.59 3.46 -7.14
N GLN A 183 3.30 3.71 -7.35
CA GLN A 183 2.74 5.05 -7.61
C GLN A 183 2.29 5.76 -6.34
N THR A 184 2.23 5.05 -5.22
CA THR A 184 1.81 5.54 -3.91
C THR A 184 2.61 4.84 -2.82
N GLU A 185 2.81 5.52 -1.70
CA GLU A 185 3.41 4.96 -0.47
C GLU A 185 2.34 4.54 0.55
N THR A 186 1.08 4.43 0.12
CA THR A 186 0.03 3.87 0.95
C THR A 186 0.38 2.43 1.34
N ASP A 187 0.00 2.04 2.54
CA ASP A 187 0.16 0.67 3.08
C ASP A 187 -1.20 -0.05 3.06
N PHE A 188 -1.95 0.06 1.96
CA PHE A 188 -3.28 -0.53 1.83
C PHE A 188 -3.21 -2.05 1.95
N VAL A 189 -2.26 -2.71 1.27
CA VAL A 189 -2.12 -4.17 1.37
C VAL A 189 -1.67 -4.60 2.77
N GLY A 190 -0.76 -3.88 3.42
CA GLY A 190 -0.41 -4.17 4.83
C GLY A 190 -1.61 -4.06 5.76
N ARG A 191 -2.47 -3.08 5.56
CA ARG A 191 -3.72 -2.93 6.34
C ARG A 191 -4.75 -4.04 6.04
N LEU A 192 -4.76 -4.60 4.82
CA LEU A 192 -5.49 -5.84 4.54
C LEU A 192 -4.92 -7.03 5.32
N ILE A 193 -3.59 -7.16 5.38
CA ILE A 193 -2.88 -8.21 6.12
C ILE A 193 -3.21 -8.14 7.61
N TYR A 194 -3.19 -6.94 8.20
CA TYR A 194 -3.58 -6.74 9.60
C TYR A 194 -5.10 -6.82 9.87
N GLY A 195 -5.90 -7.17 8.86
CA GLY A 195 -7.34 -7.34 8.99
C GLY A 195 -8.12 -6.05 9.25
N LEU A 196 -7.51 -4.87 9.06
CA LEU A 196 -8.13 -3.59 9.36
C LEU A 196 -9.31 -3.27 8.45
N TYR A 197 -9.33 -3.86 7.27
CA TYR A 197 -10.42 -3.72 6.30
C TYR A 197 -11.18 -5.03 6.07
N ASN A 198 -10.94 -6.06 6.88
CA ASN A 198 -11.72 -7.31 6.84
C ASN A 198 -13.08 -7.11 7.54
N VAL A 199 -13.83 -6.13 7.06
CA VAL A 199 -15.21 -5.89 7.48
C VAL A 199 -16.09 -6.86 6.70
N ARG A 200 -17.02 -7.52 7.41
CA ARG A 200 -17.91 -8.56 6.85
C ARG A 200 -18.52 -8.14 5.50
N ASP A 201 -19.10 -6.95 5.47
CA ASP A 201 -19.79 -6.42 4.29
C ASP A 201 -18.86 -6.22 3.08
N PHE A 202 -17.55 -6.00 3.30
CA PHE A 202 -16.58 -5.96 2.21
C PHE A 202 -16.37 -7.34 1.62
N VAL A 203 -16.03 -8.34 2.44
CA VAL A 203 -15.78 -9.72 1.98
C VAL A 203 -17.01 -10.31 1.28
N GLU A 204 -18.19 -10.10 1.85
CA GLU A 204 -19.47 -10.56 1.30
C GLU A 204 -19.81 -9.90 -0.04
N SER A 205 -19.33 -8.67 -0.29
CA SER A 205 -19.57 -7.97 -1.55
C SER A 205 -18.71 -8.48 -2.72
N LEU A 206 -17.63 -9.22 -2.44
CA LEU A 206 -16.66 -9.64 -3.45
C LEU A 206 -17.12 -10.90 -4.18
N THR A 207 -16.79 -10.97 -5.47
CA THR A 207 -16.92 -12.21 -6.26
C THR A 207 -15.70 -13.12 -6.03
N PRO A 208 -15.77 -14.43 -6.36
CA PRO A 208 -14.61 -15.31 -6.24
C PRO A 208 -13.37 -14.81 -7.01
N PRO A 209 -13.46 -14.31 -8.27
CA PRO A 209 -12.31 -13.71 -8.95
C PRO A 209 -11.73 -12.49 -8.21
N GLN A 210 -12.57 -11.66 -7.60
CA GLN A 210 -12.14 -10.48 -6.84
C GLN A 210 -11.38 -10.87 -5.57
N ARG A 211 -11.86 -11.88 -4.85
CA ARG A 211 -11.15 -12.44 -3.68
C ARG A 211 -9.81 -13.04 -4.08
N ALA A 212 -9.77 -13.80 -5.18
CA ALA A 212 -8.53 -14.36 -5.70
C ALA A 212 -7.48 -13.28 -6.05
N ALA A 213 -7.91 -12.16 -6.63
CA ALA A 213 -7.01 -11.03 -6.93
C ALA A 213 -6.46 -10.37 -5.65
N ILE A 214 -7.30 -10.16 -4.63
CA ILE A 214 -6.86 -9.63 -3.32
C ILE A 214 -5.88 -10.59 -2.63
N ILE A 215 -6.17 -11.89 -2.64
CA ILE A 215 -5.29 -12.92 -2.07
C ILE A 215 -3.94 -12.93 -2.79
N ALA A 216 -3.92 -12.78 -4.12
CA ALA A 216 -2.68 -12.68 -4.88
C ALA A 216 -1.82 -11.47 -4.44
N CYS A 217 -2.43 -10.31 -4.18
CA CYS A 217 -1.73 -9.15 -3.59
C CYS A 217 -1.16 -9.46 -2.21
N ILE A 218 -1.98 -10.04 -1.32
CA ILE A 218 -1.55 -10.38 0.05
C ILE A 218 -0.37 -11.34 0.01
N GLN A 219 -0.42 -12.37 -0.84
CA GLN A 219 0.68 -13.32 -1.02
C GLN A 219 1.92 -12.65 -1.60
N PHE A 220 1.76 -11.75 -2.57
CA PHE A 220 2.88 -11.01 -3.15
C PHE A 220 3.61 -10.20 -2.09
N TYR A 221 2.91 -9.32 -1.37
CA TYR A 221 3.52 -8.48 -0.34
C TYR A 221 3.96 -9.25 0.91
N GLY A 222 3.22 -10.29 1.30
CA GLY A 222 3.56 -11.15 2.43
C GLY A 222 4.87 -11.93 2.23
N ASN A 223 5.22 -12.25 0.99
CA ASN A 223 6.48 -12.92 0.65
C ASN A 223 7.67 -11.95 0.46
N LEU A 224 7.45 -10.65 0.59
CA LEU A 224 8.51 -9.66 0.52
C LEU A 224 9.07 -9.39 1.91
N ASP A 225 10.23 -10.00 2.20
CA ASP A 225 10.95 -9.87 3.49
C ASP A 225 11.11 -8.42 3.98
N GLN A 226 11.17 -7.46 3.06
CA GLN A 226 11.37 -6.04 3.37
C GLN A 226 10.25 -5.39 4.19
N TYR A 227 9.04 -5.97 4.18
CA TYR A 227 7.91 -5.44 4.95
C TYR A 227 7.75 -6.10 6.32
N GLY A 228 8.37 -7.27 6.53
CA GLY A 228 8.41 -7.93 7.84
C GLY A 228 7.03 -8.33 8.39
N TYR A 229 6.07 -8.66 7.53
CA TYR A 229 4.77 -9.18 7.96
C TYR A 229 4.93 -10.57 8.60
N GLU A 230 4.21 -10.82 9.70
CA GLU A 230 4.25 -12.11 10.38
C GLU A 230 3.47 -13.16 9.58
N PRO A 231 3.97 -14.41 9.43
CA PRO A 231 3.28 -15.46 8.68
C PRO A 231 1.84 -15.71 9.14
N ASN A 232 1.58 -15.62 10.45
CA ASN A 232 0.24 -15.81 11.00
C ASN A 232 -0.75 -14.72 10.56
N ASP A 233 -0.29 -13.47 10.39
CA ASP A 233 -1.14 -12.37 9.94
C ASP A 233 -1.51 -12.56 8.46
N ILE A 234 -0.55 -12.99 7.65
CA ILE A 234 -0.76 -13.31 6.23
C ILE A 234 -1.78 -14.46 6.09
N GLU A 235 -1.60 -15.56 6.83
CA GLU A 235 -2.51 -16.70 6.82
C GLU A 235 -3.92 -16.32 7.28
N ALA A 236 -4.03 -15.52 8.35
CA ALA A 236 -5.32 -15.05 8.86
C ALA A 236 -6.04 -14.16 7.83
N ALA A 237 -5.32 -13.28 7.15
CA ALA A 237 -5.88 -12.43 6.10
C ALA A 237 -6.39 -13.28 4.92
N ILE A 238 -5.59 -14.24 4.45
CA ILE A 238 -5.98 -15.16 3.36
C ILE A 238 -7.22 -15.97 3.76
N ALA A 239 -7.28 -16.49 4.98
CA ALA A 239 -8.44 -17.22 5.49
C ALA A 239 -9.69 -16.34 5.51
N GLY A 240 -9.55 -15.06 5.90
CA GLY A 240 -10.63 -14.09 5.92
C GLY A 240 -11.26 -13.84 4.55
N PHE A 241 -10.47 -13.86 3.48
CA PHE A 241 -10.96 -13.72 2.09
C PHE A 241 -11.37 -15.06 1.44
N ASN A 242 -11.26 -16.19 2.15
CA ASN A 242 -11.76 -17.48 1.68
C ASN A 242 -13.08 -17.92 2.35
N ALA A 243 -13.49 -17.23 3.41
CA ALA A 243 -14.73 -17.46 4.14
C ALA A 243 -15.97 -17.05 3.33
#